data_AF-A0A358PEH9-F1
#
_entry.id   AF-A0A358PEH9-F1
#
_cell.length_a   1.000
_cell.length_b   1.000
_cell.length_c   1.000
_cell.angle_alpha   90.00
_cell.angle_beta   90.00
_cell.angle_gamma   90.00
#
_symmetry.space_group_name_H-M   'P 1'
#
loop_
_entity.id
_entity.type
_entity.pdbx_description
1 polymer ?
#
loop_
_entity_poly.entity_id
_entity_poly.type
_entity_poly.pdbx_seq_one_letter_code
_entity_poly.pdbx_strand_id
1 'polypeptide(L)'
;MAKRIVTTLIALVLVFTALLPVGALSVVPMNDTPHEYSVLPGTDAWIEMSPEERRTATYVDQAEAENMTTRALLITTLGYPFLIDIYCIGYSSDCLLPGSTASALSNGIEIVAETFPPLKELLQRTDAVAQIDDLLEVMQKDTFRNGRMKALDLRQYIMSASAASPSYLVDPGGKPVTILKTPNGSNVYGIRDLTWNDHDIPSYSAALSLCEEALDRCPGSTLVANPAPDFNCHAYAWHSQTSIYWINDPSPYIRDGSYVRCYNAQVGSKITYQMSGDSSYEHSGRITGTGGIVTSKWGALGVFRHSIQSCPYYSYANVIRYWKRSTN
;
A
#
# COMPACT_ATOMS: atom_id res chain seq x y z
N MET A 1 -16.74 51.84 33.64
CA MET A 1 -17.01 50.44 33.25
C MET A 1 -15.86 49.81 32.47
N ALA A 2 -15.34 50.47 31.42
CA ALA A 2 -14.26 49.93 30.57
C ALA A 2 -12.97 49.50 31.30
N LYS A 3 -12.49 50.28 32.29
CA LYS A 3 -11.27 49.93 33.05
C LYS A 3 -11.37 48.59 33.79
N ARG A 4 -12.55 48.25 34.34
CA ARG A 4 -12.73 46.98 35.09
C ARG A 4 -12.77 45.77 34.16
N ILE A 5 -13.29 45.91 32.94
CA ILE A 5 -13.36 44.83 31.95
C ILE A 5 -11.97 44.48 31.41
N VAL A 6 -11.12 45.49 31.17
CA VAL A 6 -9.74 45.28 30.70
C VAL A 6 -8.89 44.58 31.75
N THR A 7 -9.04 44.91 33.04
CA THR A 7 -8.27 44.26 34.11
C THR A 7 -8.66 42.79 34.27
N THR A 8 -9.95 42.45 34.14
CA THR A 8 -10.41 41.04 34.22
C THR A 8 -9.95 40.22 33.02
N LEU A 9 -9.92 40.79 31.82
CA LEU A 9 -9.42 40.12 30.61
C LEU A 9 -7.91 39.84 30.67
N ILE A 10 -7.11 40.78 31.17
CA ILE A 10 -5.66 40.58 31.33
C ILE A 10 -5.36 39.52 32.40
N ALA A 11 -6.12 39.51 33.49
CA ALA A 11 -5.99 38.48 34.53
C ALA A 11 -6.37 37.09 34.02
N LEU A 12 -7.37 36.97 33.15
CA LEU A 12 -7.78 35.68 32.56
C LEU A 12 -6.74 35.12 31.57
N VAL A 13 -6.08 35.99 30.80
CA VAL A 13 -5.00 35.58 29.88
C VAL A 13 -3.76 35.11 30.65
N LEU A 14 -3.43 35.75 31.77
CA LEU A 14 -2.30 35.35 32.62
C LEU A 14 -2.55 34.04 33.40
N VAL A 15 -3.80 33.74 33.75
CA VAL A 15 -4.15 32.45 34.39
C VAL A 15 -4.14 31.30 33.37
N PHE A 16 -4.46 31.57 32.09
CA PHE A 16 -4.40 30.55 31.04
C PHE A 16 -2.98 30.20 30.59
N THR A 17 -2.01 31.13 30.66
CA THR A 17 -0.61 30.83 30.33
C THR A 17 0.11 30.08 31.46
N ALA A 18 -0.35 30.19 32.70
CA ALA A 18 0.22 29.50 33.87
C ALA A 18 -0.27 28.06 34.07
N LEU A 19 -1.25 27.60 33.27
CA LEU A 19 -1.82 26.24 33.34
C LEU A 19 -1.39 25.34 32.18
N LEU A 20 -0.48 25.78 31.32
CA LEU A 20 0.16 24.88 30.38
C LEU A 20 1.12 23.98 31.19
N PRO A 21 0.94 22.65 31.19
CA PRO A 21 1.96 21.78 31.72
C PRO A 21 3.21 21.99 30.87
N VAL A 22 4.23 22.64 31.46
CA VAL A 22 5.60 22.55 30.97
C VAL A 22 6.06 21.13 31.27
N GLY A 23 5.54 20.18 30.49
CA GLY A 23 6.12 18.86 30.36
C GLY A 23 7.44 19.08 29.66
N ALA A 24 8.52 19.19 30.44
CA ALA A 24 9.84 18.89 29.91
C ALA A 24 9.77 17.44 29.45
N LEU A 25 9.53 17.21 28.16
CA LEU A 25 9.81 15.92 27.55
C LEU A 25 11.29 15.68 27.83
N SER A 26 11.59 14.74 28.72
CA SER A 26 12.90 14.11 28.74
C SER A 26 13.04 13.44 27.38
N VAL A 27 13.71 14.10 26.44
CA VAL A 27 14.13 13.47 25.20
C VAL A 27 15.09 12.38 25.62
N VAL A 28 14.61 11.13 25.67
CA VAL A 28 15.49 9.98 25.83
C VAL A 28 16.46 10.05 24.64
N PRO A 29 17.77 10.17 24.87
CA PRO A 29 18.72 10.28 23.78
C PRO A 29 18.65 8.99 22.95
N MET A 30 18.39 9.16 21.66
CA MET A 30 18.38 8.05 20.70
C MET A 30 19.76 7.39 20.63
N ASN A 31 19.78 6.09 20.38
CA ASN A 31 20.98 5.30 20.15
C ASN A 31 21.57 5.60 18.77
N ASP A 32 22.81 6.10 18.72
CA ASP A 32 23.52 6.40 17.47
C ASP A 32 24.33 5.21 16.93
N THR A 33 24.14 4.02 17.51
CA THR A 33 24.83 2.79 17.09
C THR A 33 23.94 2.00 16.12
N PRO A 34 24.37 1.76 14.87
CA PRO A 34 23.66 0.87 13.95
C PRO A 34 23.60 -0.57 14.47
N HIS A 35 22.58 -1.32 14.06
CA HIS A 35 22.52 -2.76 14.31
C HIS A 35 23.61 -3.48 13.51
N GLU A 36 24.35 -4.36 14.19
CA GLU A 36 25.32 -5.25 13.55
C GLU A 36 24.70 -6.62 13.30
N TYR A 37 24.49 -6.97 12.03
CA TYR A 37 23.97 -8.29 11.67
C TYR A 37 25.02 -9.38 11.91
N SER A 38 24.72 -10.29 12.84
CA SER A 38 25.62 -11.39 13.21
C SER A 38 25.76 -12.48 12.14
N VAL A 39 24.84 -12.53 11.18
CA VAL A 39 24.84 -13.48 10.07
C VAL A 39 24.67 -12.73 8.75
N LEU A 40 25.60 -12.94 7.81
CA LEU A 40 25.62 -12.25 6.53
C LEU A 40 25.71 -13.23 5.34
N PRO A 41 25.13 -12.88 4.18
CA PRO A 41 25.23 -13.70 2.97
C PRO A 41 26.67 -14.08 2.63
N GLY A 42 26.91 -15.37 2.39
CA GLY A 42 28.22 -15.91 2.02
C GLY A 42 29.11 -16.33 3.19
N THR A 43 28.65 -16.20 4.44
CA THR A 43 29.29 -16.83 5.61
C THR A 43 28.85 -18.29 5.77
N ASP A 44 29.67 -19.12 6.42
CA ASP A 44 29.32 -20.54 6.67
C ASP A 44 28.01 -20.64 7.48
N ALA A 45 27.87 -19.82 8.52
CA ALA A 45 26.65 -19.73 9.32
C ALA A 45 25.41 -19.40 8.47
N TRP A 46 25.54 -18.50 7.49
CA TRP A 46 24.43 -18.20 6.57
C TRP A 46 24.08 -19.39 5.68
N ILE A 47 25.08 -20.09 5.14
CA ILE A 47 24.89 -21.21 4.22
C ILE A 47 24.18 -22.37 4.92
N GLU A 48 24.53 -22.64 6.17
CA GLU A 48 23.97 -23.72 6.99
C GLU A 48 22.53 -23.45 7.46
N MET A 49 22.14 -22.18 7.59
CA MET A 49 20.78 -21.79 7.98
C MET A 49 19.75 -21.99 6.86
N SER A 50 18.54 -22.39 7.23
CA SER A 50 17.35 -22.31 6.38
C SER A 50 16.95 -20.85 6.07
N PRO A 51 16.13 -20.61 5.04
CA PRO A 51 15.62 -19.26 4.74
C PRO A 51 14.88 -18.59 5.91
N GLU A 52 14.12 -19.36 6.70
CA GLU A 52 13.36 -18.87 7.85
C GLU A 52 14.28 -18.48 9.02
N GLU A 53 15.32 -19.30 9.27
CA GLU A 53 16.35 -19.00 10.28
C GLU A 53 17.14 -17.75 9.91
N ARG A 54 17.47 -17.54 8.63
CA ARG A 54 18.15 -16.31 8.16
C ARG A 54 17.30 -15.06 8.41
N ARG A 55 15.99 -15.11 8.11
CA ARG A 55 15.09 -13.97 8.38
C ARG A 55 14.95 -13.71 9.87
N THR A 56 14.90 -14.75 10.69
CA THR A 56 14.85 -14.63 12.15
C THR A 56 16.13 -14.03 12.71
N ALA A 57 17.30 -14.51 12.25
CA ALA A 57 18.61 -14.06 12.70
C ALA A 57 18.98 -12.64 12.25
N THR A 58 18.25 -12.09 11.27
CA THR A 58 18.46 -10.73 10.74
C THR A 58 17.30 -9.80 11.06
N TYR A 59 16.37 -10.24 11.91
CA TYR A 59 15.25 -9.42 12.34
C TYR A 59 15.69 -8.37 13.34
N VAL A 60 15.23 -7.13 13.13
CA VAL A 60 15.39 -6.00 14.04
C VAL A 60 14.01 -5.57 14.48
N ASP A 61 13.78 -5.49 15.79
CA ASP A 61 12.46 -5.20 16.31
C ASP A 61 12.09 -3.70 16.20
N GLN A 62 10.80 -3.42 16.32
CA GLN A 62 10.27 -2.05 16.19
C GLN A 62 10.79 -1.11 17.29
N ALA A 63 10.96 -1.59 18.53
CA ALA A 63 11.40 -0.76 19.64
C ALA A 63 12.88 -0.37 19.49
N GLU A 64 13.71 -1.29 18.99
CA GLU A 64 15.09 -1.02 18.61
C GLU A 64 15.15 0.03 17.49
N ALA A 65 14.35 -0.14 16.43
CA ALA A 65 14.29 0.81 15.31
C ALA A 65 13.88 2.23 15.74
N GLU A 66 12.83 2.36 16.57
CA GLU A 66 12.34 3.65 17.07
C GLU A 66 13.36 4.37 17.95
N ASN A 67 14.20 3.60 18.65
CA ASN A 67 15.23 4.14 19.54
C ASN A 67 16.53 4.52 18.81
N MET A 68 16.69 4.20 17.52
CA MET A 68 17.87 4.60 16.75
C MET A 68 17.78 6.06 16.27
N THR A 69 18.94 6.73 16.20
CA THR A 69 19.08 7.96 15.41
C THR A 69 18.78 7.65 13.94
N THR A 70 18.35 8.65 13.18
CA THR A 70 18.09 8.48 11.74
C THR A 70 19.33 7.98 10.98
N ARG A 71 20.54 8.38 11.40
CA ARG A 71 21.81 7.91 10.84
C ARG A 71 22.04 6.43 11.10
N ALA A 72 21.91 5.99 12.34
CA ALA A 72 22.07 4.59 12.73
C ALA A 72 21.03 3.69 12.06
N LEU A 73 19.79 4.17 11.99
CA LEU A 73 18.66 3.51 11.35
C LEU A 73 18.88 3.34 9.84
N LEU A 74 19.41 4.35 9.16
CA LEU A 74 19.73 4.29 7.73
C LEU A 74 20.81 3.23 7.46
N ILE A 75 21.88 3.20 8.25
CA ILE A 75 22.96 2.21 8.09
C ILE A 75 22.42 0.80 8.36
N THR A 76 21.62 0.63 9.41
CA THR A 76 20.93 -0.62 9.74
C THR A 76 20.07 -1.09 8.58
N THR A 77 19.29 -0.18 7.99
CA THR A 77 18.41 -0.49 6.85
C THR A 77 19.20 -0.93 5.63
N LEU A 78 20.23 -0.17 5.24
CA LEU A 78 21.06 -0.48 4.07
C LEU A 78 21.89 -1.77 4.25
N GLY A 79 22.21 -2.12 5.49
CA GLY A 79 22.90 -3.36 5.86
C GLY A 79 22.01 -4.61 5.86
N TYR A 80 20.68 -4.45 5.83
CA TYR A 80 19.74 -5.56 5.90
C TYR A 80 19.91 -6.52 4.70
N PRO A 81 20.24 -7.81 4.92
CA PRO A 81 20.53 -8.74 3.84
C PRO A 81 19.39 -8.93 2.83
N PHE A 82 18.13 -8.82 3.28
CA PHE A 82 16.96 -8.97 2.43
C PHE A 82 16.40 -7.64 1.91
N LEU A 83 17.12 -6.50 2.06
CA LEU A 83 16.67 -5.24 1.46
C LEU A 83 16.58 -5.31 -0.08
N ILE A 84 17.32 -6.24 -0.71
CA ILE A 84 17.18 -6.55 -2.14
C ILE A 84 15.74 -6.92 -2.54
N ASP A 85 14.94 -7.42 -1.60
CA ASP A 85 13.56 -7.83 -1.85
C ASP A 85 12.70 -6.65 -2.38
N ILE A 86 13.07 -5.38 -2.14
CA ILE A 86 12.38 -4.21 -2.72
C ILE A 86 12.40 -4.20 -4.25
N TYR A 87 13.39 -4.85 -4.87
CA TYR A 87 13.51 -4.99 -6.32
C TYR A 87 13.00 -6.33 -6.83
N CYS A 88 12.69 -7.29 -5.96
CA CYS A 88 12.23 -8.61 -6.39
C CYS A 88 10.72 -8.76 -6.24
N ILE A 89 10.14 -8.19 -5.19
CA ILE A 89 8.73 -8.39 -4.81
C ILE A 89 7.83 -7.27 -5.33
N GLY A 90 8.41 -6.13 -5.69
CA GLY A 90 7.69 -4.97 -6.23
C GLY A 90 7.07 -5.16 -7.61
N TYR A 91 7.47 -6.19 -8.35
CA TYR A 91 7.04 -6.44 -9.72
C TYR A 91 5.79 -7.33 -9.76
N SER A 92 4.64 -6.78 -10.17
CA SER A 92 3.57 -7.59 -10.78
C SER A 92 4.05 -8.10 -12.15
N SER A 93 3.56 -9.26 -12.60
CA SER A 93 4.01 -10.02 -13.79
C SER A 93 3.85 -9.33 -15.17
N ASP A 94 3.67 -8.01 -15.23
CA ASP A 94 3.83 -7.23 -16.46
C ASP A 94 5.32 -7.06 -16.81
N CYS A 95 6.00 -8.17 -17.03
CA CYS A 95 7.43 -8.25 -17.34
C CYS A 95 7.76 -7.84 -18.79
N LEU A 96 6.88 -7.12 -19.51
CA LEU A 96 7.12 -6.76 -20.92
C LEU A 96 6.68 -5.35 -21.34
N LEU A 97 6.52 -4.40 -20.40
CA LEU A 97 6.42 -2.98 -20.77
C LEU A 97 7.50 -2.14 -20.06
N PRO A 98 8.39 -1.46 -20.80
CA PRO A 98 9.54 -0.73 -20.25
C PRO A 98 9.16 0.62 -19.59
N GLY A 99 8.03 0.70 -18.89
CA GLY A 99 7.47 1.96 -18.35
C GLY A 99 7.11 2.00 -16.86
N SER A 100 7.17 0.89 -16.09
CA SER A 100 6.58 0.79 -14.74
C SER A 100 7.58 0.71 -13.56
N THR A 101 8.87 1.00 -13.77
CA THR A 101 9.93 0.72 -12.78
C THR A 101 9.78 1.46 -11.46
N ALA A 102 9.33 2.72 -11.47
CA ALA A 102 9.15 3.52 -10.25
C ALA A 102 7.99 2.99 -9.38
N SER A 103 6.88 2.58 -10.00
CA SER A 103 5.73 2.02 -9.28
C SER A 103 6.03 0.65 -8.67
N ALA A 104 6.79 -0.19 -9.39
CA ALA A 104 7.21 -1.49 -8.90
C ALA A 104 8.16 -1.34 -7.70
N LEU A 105 9.14 -0.45 -7.80
CA LEU A 105 10.06 -0.16 -6.70
C LEU A 105 9.33 0.38 -5.46
N SER A 106 8.39 1.32 -5.62
CA SER A 106 7.57 1.83 -4.53
C SER A 106 6.78 0.73 -3.82
N ASN A 107 6.15 -0.17 -4.57
CA ASN A 107 5.44 -1.32 -4.02
C ASN A 107 6.38 -2.27 -3.26
N GLY A 108 7.56 -2.54 -3.81
CA GLY A 108 8.57 -3.35 -3.15
C GLY A 108 9.07 -2.73 -1.85
N ILE A 109 9.31 -1.42 -1.84
CA ILE A 109 9.69 -0.65 -0.63
C ILE A 109 8.62 -0.80 0.45
N GLU A 110 7.34 -0.63 0.09
CA GLU A 110 6.22 -0.76 1.03
C GLU A 110 6.10 -2.18 1.59
N ILE A 111 6.22 -3.21 0.75
CA ILE A 111 6.15 -4.61 1.17
C ILE A 111 7.29 -4.95 2.15
N VAL A 112 8.51 -4.53 1.84
CA VAL A 112 9.65 -4.77 2.75
C VAL A 112 9.47 -3.98 4.04
N ALA A 113 9.01 -2.73 3.99
CA ALA A 113 8.77 -1.91 5.18
C ALA A 113 7.78 -2.58 6.14
N GLU A 114 6.77 -3.28 5.65
CA GLU A 114 5.81 -3.96 6.52
C GLU A 114 6.40 -5.14 7.31
N THR A 115 7.42 -5.80 6.77
CA THR A 115 8.04 -6.98 7.40
C THR A 115 9.38 -6.65 8.07
N PHE A 116 9.91 -5.45 7.85
CA PHE A 116 11.18 -4.99 8.35
C PHE A 116 11.04 -3.61 9.02
N PRO A 117 10.86 -3.57 10.36
CA PRO A 117 10.61 -2.34 11.12
C PRO A 117 11.56 -1.17 10.87
N PRO A 118 12.89 -1.37 10.72
CA PRO A 118 13.80 -0.26 10.47
C PRO A 118 13.50 0.54 9.21
N LEU A 119 13.12 -0.12 8.11
CA LEU A 119 12.74 0.58 6.88
C LEU A 119 11.45 1.36 7.10
N LYS A 120 10.44 0.77 7.76
CA LYS A 120 9.17 1.46 8.07
C LYS A 120 9.38 2.72 8.91
N GLU A 121 10.26 2.66 9.90
CA GLU A 121 10.59 3.82 10.73
C GLU A 121 11.35 4.87 9.91
N LEU A 122 12.35 4.45 9.11
CA LEU A 122 13.15 5.36 8.28
C LEU A 122 12.30 6.18 7.31
N LEU A 123 11.29 5.56 6.71
CA LEU A 123 10.36 6.22 5.80
C LEU A 123 9.48 7.29 6.47
N GLN A 124 9.38 7.28 7.81
CA GLN A 124 8.59 8.25 8.59
C GLN A 124 9.45 9.37 9.19
N ARG A 125 10.78 9.23 9.23
CA ARG A 125 11.70 10.22 9.79
C ARG A 125 11.80 11.44 8.85
N THR A 126 11.47 12.62 9.36
CA THR A 126 11.47 13.88 8.59
C THR A 126 12.85 14.31 8.10
N ASP A 127 13.93 13.85 8.76
CA ASP A 127 15.32 14.14 8.44
C ASP A 127 16.00 13.03 7.61
N ALA A 128 15.27 11.98 7.22
CA ALA A 128 15.83 10.83 6.48
C ALA A 128 16.54 11.23 5.18
N VAL A 129 15.95 12.14 4.39
CA VAL A 129 16.54 12.60 3.12
C VAL A 129 17.90 13.27 3.35
N ALA A 130 18.01 14.12 4.37
CA ALA A 130 19.27 14.80 4.69
C ALA A 130 20.34 13.79 5.11
N GLN A 131 19.99 12.81 5.95
CA GLN A 131 20.92 11.76 6.36
C GLN A 131 21.36 10.84 5.21
N ILE A 132 20.48 10.63 4.21
CA ILE A 132 20.83 9.91 3.00
C ILE A 132 21.78 10.74 2.12
N ASP A 133 21.53 12.04 1.95
CA ASP A 133 22.42 12.94 1.21
C ASP A 133 23.83 12.95 1.82
N ASP A 134 23.93 13.13 3.14
CA ASP A 134 25.20 13.06 3.87
C ASP A 134 25.92 11.71 3.68
N LEU A 135 25.17 10.60 3.63
CA LEU A 135 25.73 9.28 3.33
C LEU A 135 26.28 9.22 1.90
N LEU A 136 25.52 9.72 0.94
CA LEU A 136 25.85 9.63 -0.48
C LEU A 136 27.10 10.45 -0.84
N GLU A 137 27.41 11.50 -0.09
CA GLU A 137 28.66 12.26 -0.27
C GLU A 137 29.91 11.41 0.02
N VAL A 138 29.85 10.49 0.99
CA VAL A 138 30.99 9.66 1.38
C VAL A 138 31.09 8.33 0.63
N MET A 139 30.03 7.91 -0.07
CA MET A 139 29.99 6.65 -0.82
C MET A 139 30.65 6.77 -2.20
N GLN A 140 31.91 6.34 -2.30
CA GLN A 140 32.77 6.54 -3.48
C GLN A 140 32.50 5.62 -4.69
N LYS A 141 31.70 4.55 -4.56
CA LYS A 141 31.42 3.60 -5.66
C LYS A 141 29.92 3.47 -5.89
N ASP A 142 29.52 3.20 -7.13
CA ASP A 142 28.12 3.05 -7.51
C ASP A 142 27.75 1.59 -7.80
N THR A 143 27.32 0.86 -6.77
CA THR A 143 26.94 -0.56 -6.93
C THR A 143 25.80 -0.96 -6.00
N PHE A 144 25.13 -2.05 -6.33
CA PHE A 144 24.13 -2.64 -5.45
C PHE A 144 24.72 -3.14 -4.12
N ARG A 145 25.95 -3.68 -4.19
CA ARG A 145 26.64 -4.30 -3.06
C ARG A 145 27.12 -3.30 -2.02
N ASN A 146 27.42 -2.07 -2.41
CA ASN A 146 27.85 -1.04 -1.47
C ASN A 146 26.69 -0.22 -0.88
N GLY A 147 25.44 -0.48 -1.31
CA GLY A 147 24.26 0.20 -0.77
C GLY A 147 23.91 1.54 -1.43
N ARG A 148 24.75 2.09 -2.32
CA ARG A 148 24.54 3.43 -2.90
C ARG A 148 23.26 3.51 -3.73
N MET A 149 23.03 2.52 -4.60
CA MET A 149 21.81 2.46 -5.43
C MET A 149 20.55 2.37 -4.56
N LYS A 150 20.57 1.53 -3.51
CA LYS A 150 19.47 1.42 -2.54
C LYS A 150 19.20 2.73 -1.82
N ALA A 151 20.25 3.45 -1.42
CA ALA A 151 20.11 4.75 -0.79
C ALA A 151 19.51 5.79 -1.74
N LEU A 152 19.94 5.83 -3.01
CA LEU A 152 19.35 6.71 -4.03
C LEU A 152 17.86 6.41 -4.27
N ASP A 153 17.50 5.14 -4.33
CA ASP A 153 16.12 4.68 -4.55
C ASP A 153 15.21 5.01 -3.35
N LEU A 154 15.68 4.76 -2.12
CA LEU A 154 14.96 5.15 -0.90
C LEU A 154 14.82 6.67 -0.80
N ARG A 155 15.88 7.42 -1.11
CA ARG A 155 15.84 8.89 -1.17
C ARG A 155 14.79 9.36 -2.16
N GLN A 156 14.78 8.82 -3.37
CA GLN A 156 13.83 9.20 -4.41
C GLN A 156 12.39 8.86 -3.99
N TYR A 157 12.16 7.72 -3.34
CA TYR A 157 10.87 7.34 -2.78
C TYR A 157 10.41 8.29 -1.67
N ILE A 158 11.28 8.62 -0.71
CA ILE A 158 10.93 9.54 0.39
C ILE A 158 10.69 10.94 -0.16
N MET A 159 11.50 11.39 -1.13
CA MET A 159 11.31 12.68 -1.79
C MET A 159 10.04 12.72 -2.64
N SER A 160 9.66 11.66 -3.33
CA SER A 160 8.38 11.62 -4.07
C SER A 160 7.19 11.57 -3.12
N ALA A 161 7.30 10.84 -2.00
CA ALA A 161 6.28 10.79 -0.95
C ALA A 161 6.16 12.12 -0.16
N SER A 162 7.23 12.90 -0.03
CA SER A 162 7.24 14.19 0.68
C SER A 162 6.99 15.41 -0.21
N ALA A 163 7.43 15.37 -1.48
CA ALA A 163 7.09 16.36 -2.51
C ALA A 163 5.63 16.21 -2.98
N ALA A 164 5.01 15.06 -2.70
CA ALA A 164 3.57 14.97 -2.59
C ALA A 164 3.11 15.82 -1.40
N SER A 165 2.97 17.13 -1.64
CA SER A 165 1.88 17.85 -1.00
C SER A 165 0.61 17.00 -1.16
N PRO A 166 -0.28 16.91 -0.16
CA PRO A 166 -1.54 16.16 -0.27
C PRO A 166 -2.41 16.55 -1.47
N SER A 167 -2.01 17.58 -2.22
CA SER A 167 -2.70 18.10 -3.38
C SER A 167 -2.68 17.17 -4.61
N TYR A 168 -1.59 16.53 -5.05
CA TYR A 168 -1.66 15.66 -6.25
C TYR A 168 -0.55 14.60 -6.33
N LEU A 169 -0.76 13.41 -5.75
CA LEU A 169 -0.11 12.21 -6.29
C LEU A 169 -0.67 11.96 -7.70
N VAL A 170 0.12 11.41 -8.63
CA VAL A 170 -0.36 10.98 -9.95
C VAL A 170 0.06 9.55 -10.26
N ASP A 171 -0.78 8.81 -10.98
CA ASP A 171 -0.45 7.48 -11.49
C ASP A 171 0.46 7.56 -12.73
N PRO A 172 1.00 6.44 -13.24
CA PRO A 172 1.81 6.44 -14.47
C PRO A 172 1.11 7.05 -15.69
N GLY A 173 -0.23 7.01 -15.75
CA GLY A 173 -1.05 7.69 -16.76
C GLY A 173 -1.26 9.19 -16.52
N GLY A 174 -0.68 9.77 -15.47
CA GLY A 174 -0.80 11.19 -15.12
C GLY A 174 -2.12 11.56 -14.42
N LYS A 175 -2.90 10.58 -13.97
CA LYS A 175 -4.19 10.77 -13.29
C LYS A 175 -4.00 11.02 -11.80
N PRO A 176 -4.81 11.89 -11.18
CA PRO A 176 -4.71 12.14 -9.75
C PRO A 176 -4.89 10.87 -8.92
N VAL A 177 -4.09 10.73 -7.87
CA VAL A 177 -4.14 9.64 -6.90
C VAL A 177 -4.49 10.20 -5.54
N THR A 178 -5.41 9.53 -4.86
CA THR A 178 -5.81 9.81 -3.48
C THR A 178 -5.32 8.69 -2.58
N ILE A 179 -4.71 9.03 -1.45
CA ILE A 179 -4.40 8.07 -0.40
C ILE A 179 -5.70 7.80 0.38
N LEU A 180 -6.26 6.62 0.16
CA LEU A 180 -7.37 6.06 0.92
C LEU A 180 -6.83 5.30 2.13
N LYS A 181 -7.72 5.00 3.08
CA LYS A 181 -7.41 4.23 4.27
C LYS A 181 -8.22 2.94 4.31
N THR A 182 -7.54 1.86 4.65
CA THR A 182 -8.20 0.62 5.10
C THR A 182 -8.85 0.84 6.47
N PRO A 183 -9.73 -0.08 6.92
CA PRO A 183 -10.25 -0.05 8.30
C PRO A 183 -9.18 0.02 9.40
N ASN A 184 -8.03 -0.64 9.22
CA ASN A 184 -6.92 -0.60 10.20
C ASN A 184 -5.88 0.49 9.91
N GLY A 185 -6.11 1.37 8.92
CA GLY A 185 -5.34 2.60 8.73
C GLY A 185 -4.17 2.51 7.74
N SER A 186 -3.95 1.36 7.11
CA SER A 186 -3.00 1.21 6.00
C SER A 186 -3.42 2.04 4.79
N ASN A 187 -2.42 2.53 4.05
CA ASN A 187 -2.63 3.31 2.83
C ASN A 187 -3.12 2.41 1.70
N VAL A 188 -4.04 2.94 0.89
CA VAL A 188 -4.46 2.36 -0.39
C VAL A 188 -4.50 3.46 -1.42
N TYR A 189 -3.92 3.24 -2.59
CA TYR A 189 -3.88 4.23 -3.66
C TYR A 189 -5.12 4.12 -4.55
N GLY A 190 -5.95 5.17 -4.56
CA GLY A 190 -7.12 5.29 -5.42
C GLY A 190 -6.90 6.32 -6.51
N ILE A 191 -6.87 5.88 -7.76
CA ILE A 191 -6.76 6.75 -8.95
C ILE A 191 -8.13 7.42 -9.20
N ARG A 192 -8.16 8.71 -9.49
CA ARG A 192 -9.35 9.50 -9.82
C ARG A 192 -9.37 9.92 -11.29
N ASP A 193 -10.53 10.42 -11.72
CA ASP A 193 -10.71 11.10 -13.00
C ASP A 193 -10.35 10.21 -14.21
N LEU A 194 -10.55 8.90 -14.06
CA LEU A 194 -10.56 7.97 -15.17
C LEU A 194 -11.81 8.18 -16.02
N THR A 195 -11.59 8.24 -17.31
CA THR A 195 -12.56 8.48 -18.37
C THR A 195 -12.65 7.25 -19.25
N TRP A 196 -13.64 7.21 -20.14
CA TRP A 196 -13.76 6.13 -21.12
C TRP A 196 -12.50 5.95 -21.97
N ASN A 197 -11.85 7.05 -22.34
CA ASN A 197 -10.64 7.03 -23.17
C ASN A 197 -9.46 6.35 -22.46
N ASP A 198 -9.40 6.42 -21.12
CA ASP A 198 -8.33 5.76 -20.36
C ASP A 198 -8.47 4.22 -20.35
N HIS A 199 -9.62 3.72 -20.79
CA HIS A 199 -9.94 2.29 -20.92
C HIS A 199 -10.05 1.85 -22.39
N ASP A 200 -9.64 2.69 -23.34
CA ASP A 200 -9.84 2.48 -24.77
C ASP A 200 -11.32 2.24 -25.18
N ILE A 201 -12.25 2.78 -24.39
CA ILE A 201 -13.69 2.73 -24.67
C ILE A 201 -14.11 4.08 -25.26
N PRO A 202 -14.74 4.13 -26.44
CA PRO A 202 -15.00 5.40 -27.11
C PRO A 202 -16.16 6.19 -26.49
N SER A 203 -17.09 5.55 -25.80
CA SER A 203 -18.27 6.22 -25.24
C SER A 203 -19.00 5.37 -24.19
N TYR A 204 -19.92 6.00 -23.46
CA TYR A 204 -20.89 5.30 -22.61
C TYR A 204 -21.76 4.29 -23.39
N SER A 205 -22.17 4.62 -24.62
CA SER A 205 -22.97 3.69 -25.44
C SER A 205 -22.17 2.45 -25.84
N ALA A 206 -20.89 2.61 -26.17
CA ALA A 206 -20.00 1.47 -26.41
C ALA A 206 -19.80 0.63 -25.15
N ALA A 207 -19.65 1.27 -23.98
CA ALA A 207 -19.57 0.57 -22.70
C ALA A 207 -20.84 -0.24 -22.40
N LEU A 208 -22.03 0.27 -22.75
CA LEU A 208 -23.29 -0.48 -22.63
C LEU A 208 -23.33 -1.69 -23.56
N SER A 209 -22.93 -1.55 -24.83
CA SER A 209 -22.85 -2.69 -25.76
C SER A 209 -21.86 -3.76 -25.28
N LEU A 210 -20.72 -3.34 -24.72
CA LEU A 210 -19.77 -4.28 -24.09
C LEU A 210 -20.36 -4.97 -22.85
N CYS A 211 -21.26 -4.32 -22.10
CA CYS A 211 -21.99 -4.99 -21.01
C CYS A 211 -22.94 -6.07 -21.55
N GLU A 212 -23.64 -5.80 -22.66
CA GLU A 212 -24.53 -6.75 -23.32
C GLU A 212 -23.73 -7.97 -23.81
N GLU A 213 -22.61 -7.75 -24.49
CA GLU A 213 -21.69 -8.84 -24.91
C GLU A 213 -21.16 -9.65 -23.73
N ALA A 214 -20.85 -8.99 -22.60
CA ALA A 214 -20.40 -9.67 -21.40
C ALA A 214 -21.49 -10.56 -20.78
N LEU A 215 -22.76 -10.15 -20.83
CA LEU A 215 -23.90 -10.95 -20.38
C LEU A 215 -24.10 -12.19 -21.27
N ASP A 216 -23.95 -12.04 -22.59
CA ASP A 216 -24.05 -13.17 -23.53
C ASP A 216 -22.95 -14.20 -23.29
N ARG A 217 -21.73 -13.76 -22.95
CA ARG A 217 -20.59 -14.64 -22.62
C ARG A 217 -20.68 -15.28 -21.24
N CYS A 218 -21.39 -14.66 -20.30
CA CYS A 218 -21.49 -15.10 -18.91
C CYS A 218 -22.96 -15.45 -18.56
N PRO A 219 -23.49 -16.57 -19.08
CA PRO A 219 -24.90 -16.91 -18.91
C PRO A 219 -25.29 -17.02 -17.43
N GLY A 220 -26.51 -16.55 -17.12
CA GLY A 220 -27.02 -16.46 -15.75
C GLY A 220 -26.54 -15.23 -14.97
N SER A 221 -25.72 -14.38 -15.57
CA SER A 221 -25.36 -13.07 -15.02
C SER A 221 -26.45 -12.03 -15.30
N THR A 222 -26.50 -10.98 -14.48
CA THR A 222 -27.45 -9.87 -14.65
C THR A 222 -26.75 -8.54 -14.38
N LEU A 223 -27.10 -7.50 -15.14
CA LEU A 223 -26.64 -6.14 -14.91
C LEU A 223 -27.39 -5.53 -13.72
N VAL A 224 -26.64 -5.06 -12.72
CA VAL A 224 -27.16 -4.43 -11.49
C VAL A 224 -27.02 -2.91 -11.56
N ALA A 225 -25.94 -2.41 -12.17
CA ALA A 225 -25.72 -0.99 -12.39
C ALA A 225 -25.01 -0.75 -13.72
N ASN A 226 -25.33 0.37 -14.36
CA ASN A 226 -24.77 0.81 -15.63
C ASN A 226 -23.24 0.99 -15.57
N PRO A 227 -22.55 0.95 -16.72
CA PRO A 227 -21.11 1.10 -16.78
C PRO A 227 -20.65 2.47 -16.30
N ALA A 228 -19.47 2.52 -15.70
CA ALA A 228 -18.85 3.74 -15.18
C ALA A 228 -17.31 3.59 -15.18
N PRO A 229 -16.55 4.58 -15.68
CA PRO A 229 -15.11 4.42 -15.93
C PRO A 229 -14.21 4.74 -14.72
N ASP A 230 -14.79 5.38 -13.69
CA ASP A 230 -14.09 6.02 -12.58
C ASP A 230 -13.73 5.07 -11.42
N PHE A 231 -14.29 3.86 -11.39
CA PHE A 231 -13.96 2.86 -10.38
C PHE A 231 -13.92 1.45 -10.94
N ASN A 232 -13.38 0.51 -10.17
CA ASN A 232 -13.26 -0.89 -10.58
C ASN A 232 -13.79 -1.86 -9.51
N CYS A 233 -13.57 -3.15 -9.76
CA CYS A 233 -13.96 -4.26 -8.90
C CYS A 233 -13.37 -4.16 -7.48
N HIS A 234 -12.11 -3.77 -7.35
CA HIS A 234 -11.44 -3.64 -6.06
C HIS A 234 -12.04 -2.49 -5.24
N ALA A 235 -12.24 -1.34 -5.86
CA ALA A 235 -12.88 -0.21 -5.21
C ALA A 235 -14.32 -0.55 -4.76
N TYR A 236 -15.10 -1.17 -5.64
CA TYR A 236 -16.47 -1.61 -5.34
C TYR A 236 -16.51 -2.62 -4.18
N ALA A 237 -15.60 -3.60 -4.19
CA ALA A 237 -15.58 -4.65 -3.19
C ALA A 237 -15.06 -4.13 -1.85
N TRP A 238 -13.92 -3.45 -1.83
CA TRP A 238 -13.12 -3.17 -0.63
C TRP A 238 -13.37 -1.81 -0.01
N HIS A 239 -13.55 -0.79 -0.84
CA HIS A 239 -13.66 0.60 -0.41
C HIS A 239 -15.12 1.07 -0.27
N SER A 240 -15.83 1.22 -1.40
CA SER A 240 -17.21 1.71 -1.42
C SER A 240 -17.94 1.27 -2.69
N GLN A 241 -19.23 0.94 -2.57
CA GLN A 241 -20.08 0.56 -3.71
C GLN A 241 -20.45 1.74 -4.61
N THR A 242 -20.20 2.97 -4.14
CA THR A 242 -20.35 4.23 -4.88
C THR A 242 -19.00 4.95 -4.98
N SER A 243 -17.92 4.17 -5.08
CA SER A 243 -16.56 4.70 -5.20
C SER A 243 -16.41 5.50 -6.49
N ILE A 244 -15.56 6.52 -6.44
CA ILE A 244 -15.07 7.29 -7.60
C ILE A 244 -13.56 7.06 -7.82
N TYR A 245 -13.06 5.97 -7.23
CA TYR A 245 -11.65 5.60 -7.25
C TYR A 245 -11.45 4.29 -7.96
N TRP A 246 -10.37 4.20 -8.71
CA TRP A 246 -9.83 2.96 -9.24
C TRP A 246 -8.67 2.48 -8.37
N ILE A 247 -8.80 1.28 -7.81
CA ILE A 247 -7.81 0.69 -6.90
C ILE A 247 -7.15 -0.48 -7.62
N ASN A 248 -5.86 -0.39 -7.91
CA ASN A 248 -5.14 -1.47 -8.59
C ASN A 248 -4.83 -2.64 -7.65
N ASP A 249 -4.40 -2.35 -6.42
CA ASP A 249 -4.05 -3.38 -5.45
C ASP A 249 -4.98 -3.38 -4.22
N PRO A 250 -5.81 -4.42 -4.02
CA PRO A 250 -6.60 -4.57 -2.81
C PRO A 250 -5.83 -5.17 -1.63
N SER A 251 -4.57 -5.59 -1.81
CA SER A 251 -3.79 -6.31 -0.79
C SER A 251 -3.67 -5.58 0.56
N PRO A 252 -3.62 -4.24 0.65
CA PRO A 252 -3.53 -3.59 1.96
C PRO A 252 -4.73 -3.89 2.85
N TYR A 253 -5.94 -4.06 2.30
CA TYR A 253 -7.14 -4.44 3.08
C TYR A 253 -7.07 -5.86 3.67
N ILE A 254 -6.21 -6.70 3.10
CA ILE A 254 -6.04 -8.10 3.49
C ILE A 254 -4.86 -8.22 4.45
N ARG A 255 -3.74 -7.62 4.07
CA ARG A 255 -2.43 -7.73 4.73
C ARG A 255 -2.41 -7.06 6.10
N ASP A 256 -3.13 -5.95 6.24
CA ASP A 256 -3.24 -5.22 7.51
C ASP A 256 -4.24 -5.84 8.51
N GLY A 257 -4.87 -6.96 8.16
CA GLY A 257 -5.85 -7.64 9.00
C GLY A 257 -7.23 -6.97 9.06
N SER A 258 -7.51 -5.95 8.25
CA SER A 258 -8.85 -5.35 8.13
C SER A 258 -9.88 -6.40 7.69
N TYR A 259 -9.44 -7.34 6.86
CA TYR A 259 -10.21 -8.51 6.46
C TYR A 259 -9.39 -9.79 6.59
N VAL A 260 -10.00 -10.79 7.22
CA VAL A 260 -9.37 -12.09 7.48
C VAL A 260 -9.99 -13.17 6.58
N ARG A 261 -9.17 -14.16 6.23
CA ARG A 261 -9.59 -15.26 5.35
C ARG A 261 -10.74 -16.05 5.98
N CYS A 262 -11.74 -16.39 5.16
CA CYS A 262 -12.71 -17.44 5.46
C CYS A 262 -12.68 -18.52 4.39
N TYR A 263 -13.11 -19.73 4.76
CA TYR A 263 -12.95 -20.91 3.90
C TYR A 263 -14.15 -21.16 2.97
N ASN A 264 -15.27 -20.48 3.21
CA ASN A 264 -16.50 -20.67 2.43
C ASN A 264 -17.09 -19.32 2.01
N ALA A 265 -17.74 -19.30 0.84
CA ALA A 265 -18.52 -18.16 0.40
C ALA A 265 -19.70 -17.94 1.36
N GLN A 266 -19.73 -16.79 2.03
CA GLN A 266 -20.78 -16.42 2.97
C GLN A 266 -21.34 -15.07 2.55
N VAL A 267 -22.67 -14.91 2.60
CA VAL A 267 -23.27 -13.60 2.30
C VAL A 267 -22.67 -12.53 3.21
N GLY A 268 -22.21 -11.44 2.60
CA GLY A 268 -21.48 -10.36 3.29
C GLY A 268 -19.96 -10.50 3.27
N SER A 269 -19.41 -11.68 2.93
CA SER A 269 -17.97 -11.82 2.69
C SER A 269 -17.58 -11.19 1.36
N LYS A 270 -16.30 -10.84 1.22
CA LYS A 270 -15.68 -10.49 -0.06
C LYS A 270 -15.05 -11.73 -0.69
N ILE A 271 -14.80 -11.64 -1.97
CA ILE A 271 -14.14 -12.67 -2.77
C ILE A 271 -13.02 -12.03 -3.59
N THR A 272 -11.91 -12.72 -3.74
CA THR A 272 -10.83 -12.39 -4.69
C THR A 272 -10.60 -13.53 -5.65
N TYR A 273 -10.30 -13.17 -6.89
CA TYR A 273 -9.86 -14.06 -7.96
C TYR A 273 -8.39 -13.78 -8.18
N GLN A 274 -7.56 -14.80 -8.05
CA GLN A 274 -6.13 -14.66 -8.18
C GLN A 274 -5.56 -15.51 -9.30
N MET A 275 -4.51 -15.00 -9.93
CA MET A 275 -3.69 -15.77 -10.85
C MET A 275 -2.98 -16.89 -10.10
N SER A 276 -2.96 -18.10 -10.68
CA SER A 276 -2.26 -19.23 -10.08
C SER A 276 -0.73 -19.09 -10.10
N GLY A 277 -0.18 -18.27 -11.01
CA GLY A 277 1.26 -18.12 -11.22
C GLY A 277 1.94 -17.21 -10.20
N ASP A 278 1.36 -16.04 -9.91
CA ASP A 278 1.98 -15.00 -9.07
C ASP A 278 1.07 -14.52 -7.92
N SER A 279 -0.14 -15.09 -7.79
CA SER A 279 -1.15 -14.69 -6.81
C SER A 279 -1.62 -13.23 -6.90
N SER A 280 -1.46 -12.57 -8.06
CA SER A 280 -2.01 -11.23 -8.29
C SER A 280 -3.52 -11.23 -8.07
N TYR A 281 -4.07 -10.11 -7.60
CA TYR A 281 -5.51 -9.95 -7.39
C TYR A 281 -6.16 -9.38 -8.65
N GLU A 282 -6.53 -10.22 -9.61
CA GLU A 282 -7.12 -9.77 -10.88
C GLU A 282 -8.55 -9.26 -10.75
N HIS A 283 -9.28 -9.81 -9.78
CA HIS A 283 -10.68 -9.42 -9.59
C HIS A 283 -11.13 -9.53 -8.15
N SER A 284 -12.13 -8.72 -7.80
CA SER A 284 -12.74 -8.70 -6.47
C SER A 284 -14.24 -8.53 -6.55
N GLY A 285 -14.94 -9.11 -5.59
CA GLY A 285 -16.38 -9.00 -5.50
C GLY A 285 -16.88 -9.13 -4.08
N ARG A 286 -18.21 -9.05 -3.94
CA ARG A 286 -18.91 -9.28 -2.69
C ARG A 286 -19.85 -10.45 -2.87
N ILE A 287 -19.88 -11.37 -1.92
CA ILE A 287 -20.88 -12.43 -1.90
C ILE A 287 -22.19 -11.83 -1.41
N THR A 288 -23.19 -11.78 -2.28
CA THR A 288 -24.49 -11.14 -2.03
C THR A 288 -25.65 -12.12 -1.99
N GLY A 289 -25.44 -13.37 -2.40
CA GLY A 289 -26.46 -14.42 -2.32
C GLY A 289 -25.90 -15.78 -1.91
N THR A 290 -26.80 -16.62 -1.39
CA THR A 290 -26.52 -18.01 -1.02
C THR A 290 -26.02 -18.81 -2.23
N GLY A 291 -25.15 -19.79 -1.99
CA GLY A 291 -24.54 -20.58 -3.07
C GLY A 291 -23.39 -19.85 -3.79
N GLY A 292 -22.84 -18.79 -3.19
CA GLY A 292 -21.70 -18.06 -3.76
C GLY A 292 -22.10 -17.12 -4.90
N ILE A 293 -23.26 -16.49 -4.82
CA ILE A 293 -23.60 -15.44 -5.79
C ILE A 293 -22.78 -14.19 -5.46
N VAL A 294 -22.07 -13.70 -6.48
CA VAL A 294 -21.16 -12.57 -6.42
C VAL A 294 -21.82 -11.36 -7.05
N THR A 295 -21.66 -10.19 -6.44
CA THR A 295 -21.86 -8.89 -7.08
C THR A 295 -20.52 -8.18 -7.19
N SER A 296 -20.13 -7.82 -8.41
CA SER A 296 -18.84 -7.20 -8.69
C SER A 296 -18.91 -6.31 -9.93
N LYS A 297 -17.99 -5.36 -10.03
CA LYS A 297 -17.81 -4.53 -11.22
C LYS A 297 -16.85 -5.22 -12.20
N TRP A 298 -17.07 -5.13 -13.50
CA TRP A 298 -16.17 -5.72 -14.50
C TRP A 298 -15.42 -4.61 -15.23
N GLY A 299 -14.19 -4.31 -14.80
CA GLY A 299 -13.40 -3.19 -15.33
C GLY A 299 -14.15 -1.86 -15.27
N ALA A 300 -14.13 -1.11 -16.37
CA ALA A 300 -14.90 0.13 -16.57
C ALA A 300 -16.38 -0.10 -16.93
N LEU A 301 -16.80 -1.36 -17.08
CA LEU A 301 -18.17 -1.73 -17.46
C LEU A 301 -19.11 -1.68 -16.25
N GLY A 302 -20.25 -2.37 -16.33
CA GLY A 302 -21.28 -2.39 -15.30
C GLY A 302 -20.89 -3.10 -14.01
N VAL A 303 -21.81 -3.04 -13.05
CA VAL A 303 -21.84 -3.94 -11.89
C VAL A 303 -22.75 -5.10 -12.23
N PHE A 304 -22.26 -6.32 -12.05
CA PHE A 304 -22.95 -7.54 -12.41
C PHE A 304 -23.20 -8.41 -11.19
N ARG A 305 -24.33 -9.11 -11.19
CA ARG A 305 -24.62 -10.21 -10.27
C ARG A 305 -24.48 -11.52 -11.04
N HIS A 306 -23.62 -12.40 -10.56
CA HIS A 306 -23.20 -13.61 -11.27
C HIS A 306 -22.78 -14.73 -10.30
N SER A 307 -22.63 -15.97 -10.80
CA SER A 307 -22.01 -17.06 -10.01
C SER A 307 -20.49 -16.90 -9.98
N ILE A 308 -19.80 -17.54 -9.04
CA ILE A 308 -18.32 -17.47 -8.93
C ILE A 308 -17.63 -17.74 -10.27
N GLN A 309 -18.10 -18.71 -11.04
CA GLN A 309 -17.47 -19.16 -12.28
C GLN A 309 -17.96 -18.41 -13.53
N SER A 310 -19.13 -17.77 -13.46
CA SER A 310 -19.73 -17.03 -14.59
C SER A 310 -19.27 -15.58 -14.58
N CYS A 311 -17.97 -15.35 -14.79
CA CYS A 311 -17.43 -14.01 -14.99
C CYS A 311 -16.22 -14.04 -15.92
N PRO A 312 -15.84 -12.90 -16.52
CA PRO A 312 -14.72 -12.84 -17.46
C PRO A 312 -13.38 -13.28 -16.85
N TYR A 313 -13.23 -13.12 -15.54
CA TYR A 313 -11.96 -13.31 -14.83
C TYR A 313 -11.66 -14.76 -14.47
N TYR A 314 -12.68 -15.63 -14.37
CA TYR A 314 -12.53 -16.96 -13.78
C TYR A 314 -11.63 -17.90 -14.60
N SER A 315 -11.56 -17.73 -15.93
CA SER A 315 -10.78 -18.62 -16.80
C SER A 315 -9.26 -18.47 -16.64
N TYR A 316 -8.78 -17.37 -16.07
CA TYR A 316 -7.36 -17.12 -15.85
C TYR A 316 -7.01 -16.88 -14.37
N ALA A 317 -7.90 -16.24 -13.61
CA ALA A 317 -7.73 -15.98 -12.18
C ALA A 317 -8.60 -16.92 -11.32
N ASN A 318 -8.34 -18.23 -11.40
CA ASN A 318 -9.18 -19.27 -10.81
C ASN A 318 -8.84 -19.61 -9.34
N VAL A 319 -7.83 -18.98 -8.73
CA VAL A 319 -7.54 -19.16 -7.31
C VAL A 319 -8.47 -18.27 -6.49
N ILE A 320 -9.55 -18.88 -6.01
CA ILE A 320 -10.61 -18.19 -5.27
C ILE A 320 -10.31 -18.13 -3.77
N ARG A 321 -10.40 -16.94 -3.18
CA ARG A 321 -10.31 -16.74 -1.73
C ARG A 321 -11.45 -15.85 -1.23
N TYR A 322 -11.88 -16.09 0.02
CA TYR A 322 -12.95 -15.35 0.67
C TYR A 322 -12.45 -14.61 1.89
N TRP A 323 -13.04 -13.46 2.18
CA TRP A 323 -12.58 -12.54 3.21
C TRP A 323 -13.76 -11.97 3.99
N LYS A 324 -13.67 -11.97 5.32
CA LYS A 324 -14.65 -11.31 6.21
C LYS A 324 -13.98 -10.18 6.96
N ARG A 325 -14.74 -9.13 7.28
CA ARG A 325 -14.21 -8.01 8.06
C ARG A 325 -13.75 -8.52 9.41
N SER A 326 -12.56 -8.11 9.85
CA SER A 326 -12.10 -8.40 11.21
C SER A 326 -12.97 -7.63 12.21
N THR A 327 -13.26 -8.26 13.35
CA THR A 327 -14.08 -7.69 14.43
C THR A 327 -13.25 -7.37 15.66
N ASN A 328 -11.93 -7.28 15.51
CA ASN A 328 -11.05 -6.87 16.60
C ASN A 328 -11.34 -5.44 17.05
#